data_AF-A0A960KDS0-F1
#
_entry.id   AF-A0A960KDS0-F1
#
_cell.length_a   1.000
_cell.length_b   1.000
_cell.length_c   1.000
_cell.angle_alpha   90.00
_cell.angle_beta   90.00
_cell.angle_gamma   90.00
#
_symmetry.space_group_name_H-M   'P 1'
#
loop_
_entity.id
_entity.type
_entity.pdbx_description
1 polymer ?
#
loop_
_entity_poly.entity_id
_entity_poly.type
_entity_poly.pdbx_seq_one_letter_code
_entity_poly.pdbx_strand_id
1 'polypeptide(L)' 'LIDLNVADAAALDSLPGVGPATASAIIAYRESSGPFASVDDLLEVRGIGDAKLEQLRPLVTVR' A
#
# COMPACT_ATOMS: atom_id res chain seq x y z
N LEU A 1 6.85 -0.30 10.90
CA LEU A 1 6.23 -0.81 9.67
C LEU A 1 4.77 -0.40 9.68
N ILE A 2 4.27 0.11 8.56
CA ILE A 2 2.87 0.46 8.35
C ILE A 2 2.16 -0.79 7.85
N ASP A 3 1.08 -1.18 8.51
CA ASP A 3 0.33 -2.38 8.15
C ASP A 3 -0.71 -2.04 7.07
N LEU A 4 -0.56 -2.67 5.90
CA LEU A 4 -1.38 -2.40 4.72
C LEU A 4 -2.87 -2.71 4.92
N ASN A 5 -3.22 -3.61 5.85
CA ASN A 5 -4.60 -4.02 6.07
C ASN A 5 -5.36 -3.13 7.05
N VAL A 6 -4.65 -2.35 7.87
CA VAL A 6 -5.29 -1.53 8.93
C VAL A 6 -4.91 -0.05 8.89
N ALA A 7 -3.82 0.32 8.20
CA ALA A 7 -3.39 1.71 8.10
C ALA A 7 -4.49 2.60 7.49
N ASP A 8 -4.60 3.82 7.99
CA ASP A 8 -5.46 4.85 7.42
C ASP A 8 -4.79 5.57 6.24
N ALA A 9 -5.55 6.44 5.59
CA ALA A 9 -5.06 7.18 4.42
C ALA A 9 -3.85 8.07 4.75
N ALA A 10 -3.80 8.67 5.94
CA ALA A 10 -2.71 9.57 6.32
C ALA A 10 -1.41 8.81 6.58
N ALA A 11 -1.48 7.64 7.23
CA ALA A 11 -0.34 6.76 7.41
C ALA A 11 0.20 6.29 6.04
N LEU A 12 -0.68 5.88 5.13
CA LEU A 12 -0.26 5.47 3.79
C LEU A 12 0.34 6.63 2.99
N ASP A 13 -0.22 7.83 3.07
CA ASP A 13 0.28 9.05 2.41
C ASP A 13 1.64 9.52 2.96
N SER A 14 2.02 9.07 4.17
CA SER A 14 3.35 9.35 4.73
C SER A 14 4.48 8.53 4.08
N LEU A 15 4.15 7.52 3.28
CA LEU A 15 5.12 6.66 2.61
C LEU A 15 5.78 7.36 1.42
N PRO A 16 7.08 7.14 1.18
CA PRO A 16 7.79 7.78 0.08
C PRO A 16 7.17 7.41 -1.27
N GLY A 17 6.80 8.43 -2.04
CA GLY A 17 6.18 8.26 -3.35
C GLY A 17 4.72 7.78 -3.33
N VAL A 18 4.09 7.68 -2.16
CA VAL A 18 2.64 7.47 -2.01
C VAL A 18 2.01 8.83 -1.74
N GLY A 19 1.12 9.26 -2.63
CA GLY A 19 0.32 10.46 -2.45
C GLY A 19 -1.14 10.11 -2.11
N PRO A 20 -2.04 11.10 -1.93
CA PRO A 20 -3.42 10.87 -1.52
C PRO A 20 -4.20 9.94 -2.46
N ALA A 21 -3.91 10.02 -3.77
CA ALA A 21 -4.51 9.15 -4.78
C ALA A 21 -4.05 7.68 -4.65
N THR A 22 -2.77 7.45 -4.37
CA THR A 22 -2.22 6.10 -4.19
C THR A 22 -2.66 5.51 -2.86
N ALA A 23 -2.66 6.30 -1.78
CA ALA A 23 -3.20 5.89 -0.48
C ALA A 23 -4.67 5.45 -0.60
N SER A 24 -5.49 6.23 -1.31
CA SER A 24 -6.89 5.87 -1.59
C SER A 24 -7.01 4.59 -2.42
N ALA A 25 -6.12 4.39 -3.40
CA ALA A 25 -6.11 3.17 -4.21
C ALA A 25 -5.75 1.90 -3.40
N ILE A 26 -4.82 2.00 -2.44
CA ILE A 26 -4.47 0.91 -1.52
C ILE A 26 -5.68 0.51 -0.67
N ILE A 27 -6.39 1.50 -0.09
CA ILE A 27 -7.59 1.26 0.72
C ILE A 27 -8.70 0.63 -0.14
N ALA A 28 -8.96 1.21 -1.32
CA ALA A 28 -9.98 0.68 -2.24
C ALA A 28 -9.66 -0.74 -2.69
N TYR A 29 -8.39 -1.08 -2.91
CA TYR A 29 -7.98 -2.42 -3.24
C TYR A 29 -8.35 -3.40 -2.12
N ARG A 30 -7.95 -3.13 -0.86
CA ARG A 30 -8.25 -4.06 0.24
C ARG A 30 -9.74 -4.21 0.56
N GLU A 31 -10.52 -3.18 0.27
CA GLU A 31 -11.99 -3.21 0.43
C GLU A 31 -12.70 -3.98 -0.69
N SER A 32 -12.20 -3.92 -1.92
CA SER A 32 -12.86 -4.55 -3.08
C SER A 32 -12.33 -5.95 -3.41
N SER A 33 -11.03 -6.17 -3.23
CA SER A 33 -10.34 -7.41 -3.59
C SER A 33 -10.06 -8.30 -2.38
N GLY A 34 -10.33 -7.81 -1.17
CA GLY A 34 -9.97 -8.46 0.09
C GLY A 34 -8.61 -7.99 0.62
N PRO A 35 -8.24 -8.38 1.85
CA PRO A 35 -7.00 -7.94 2.48
C PRO A 35 -5.78 -8.37 1.67
N PHE A 36 -4.70 -7.59 1.76
CA PHE A 36 -3.40 -7.98 1.24
C PHE A 36 -2.93 -9.25 1.95
N ALA A 37 -2.49 -10.25 1.18
CA ALA A 37 -1.88 -11.48 1.68
C ALA A 37 -0.35 -11.34 1.77
N SER A 38 0.23 -10.48 0.95
CA SER A 38 1.66 -10.17 0.95
C SER A 38 1.91 -8.70 0.64
N VAL A 39 3.13 -8.22 0.90
CA VAL A 39 3.54 -6.86 0.49
C VAL A 39 3.60 -6.74 -1.03
N ASP A 40 3.85 -7.85 -1.74
CA ASP A 40 4.03 -7.89 -3.20
C ASP A 40 2.70 -7.62 -3.93
N ASP A 41 1.58 -7.91 -3.28
CA ASP A 41 0.22 -7.62 -3.75
C ASP A 41 -0.01 -6.12 -3.99
N LEU A 42 0.85 -5.23 -3.46
CA LEU A 42 0.84 -3.80 -3.81
C LEU A 42 1.05 -3.55 -5.31
N LEU A 43 1.62 -4.49 -6.08
CA LEU A 43 1.73 -4.37 -7.56
C LEU A 43 0.37 -4.37 -8.26
N GLU A 44 -0.67 -4.90 -7.63
CA GLU A 44 -2.04 -4.84 -8.14
C GLU A 44 -2.69 -3.46 -7.95
N VAL A 45 -2.07 -2.58 -7.15
CA VAL A 45 -2.56 -1.24 -6.88
C VAL A 45 -2.07 -0.26 -7.94
N ARG A 46 -3.02 0.38 -8.62
CA ARG A 46 -2.71 1.40 -9.63
C ARG A 46 -1.81 2.51 -9.06
N GLY A 47 -0.69 2.75 -9.73
CA GLY A 47 0.29 3.78 -9.34
C GLY A 47 1.42 3.27 -8.44
N ILE A 48 1.44 1.97 -8.17
CA ILE A 48 2.58 1.25 -7.60
C ILE A 48 3.14 0.33 -8.69
N GLY A 49 4.44 0.41 -8.93
CA GLY A 49 5.19 -0.50 -9.77
C GLY A 49 6.48 -0.92 -9.05
N ASP A 50 7.30 -1.75 -9.68
CA ASP A 50 8.46 -2.41 -9.03
C ASP A 50 9.36 -1.44 -8.26
N ALA A 51 9.74 -0.32 -8.88
CA ALA A 51 10.62 0.67 -8.25
C ALA A 51 10.00 1.27 -6.96
N LYS A 52 8.68 1.46 -6.93
CA LYS A 52 7.99 1.95 -5.75
C LYS A 52 7.84 0.83 -4.71
N LEU A 53 7.48 -0.38 -5.15
CA LEU A 53 7.41 -1.54 -4.27
C LEU A 53 8.72 -1.75 -3.51
N GLU A 54 9.87 -1.69 -4.18
CA GLU A 54 11.18 -1.86 -3.51
C GLU A 54 11.41 -0.81 -2.41
N GLN A 55 11.00 0.44 -2.63
CA GLN A 55 11.09 1.50 -1.62
C GLN A 55 10.12 1.30 -0.46
N LEU A 56 8.95 0.70 -0.72
CA LEU A 56 7.91 0.48 0.28
C LEU A 56 8.15 -0.77 1.13
N ARG A 57 8.71 -1.85 0.56
CA ARG A 57 8.98 -3.13 1.23
C ARG A 57 9.56 -3.00 2.65
N PRO A 58 10.60 -2.18 2.92
CA PRO A 58 11.17 -2.06 4.26
C PRO A 58 10.32 -1.22 5.23
N LEU A 59 9.26 -0.57 4.76
CA LEU A 59 8.44 0.36 5.54
C LEU A 59 7.06 -0.21 5.86
N VAL A 60 6.63 -1.26 5.16
CA VAL A 60 5.28 -1.82 5.28
C VAL A 60 5.29 -3.28 5.74
N THR A 61 4.14 -3.75 6.22
CA THR A 61 3.92 -5.14 6.63
C THR A 61 2.50 -5.55 6.28
N VAL A 62 2.26 -6.86 6.25
CA VAL A 62 0.92 -7.47 6.22
C VAL A 62 0.78 -8.30 7.49
N ARG A 63 -0.33 -8.15 8.22
CA ARG A 63 -0.67 -8.93 9.42
C ARG A 63 -2.16 -9.25 9.46
#